data_AF-A0A090NWF3-F1
#
_entry.id   AF-A0A090NWF3-F1
#
_cell.length_a   1.000
_cell.length_b   1.000
_cell.length_c   1.000
_cell.angle_alpha   90.00
_cell.angle_beta   90.00
_cell.angle_gamma   90.00
#
_symmetry.space_group_name_H-M   'P 1'
#
loop_
_entity.id
_entity.type
_entity.pdbx_description
1 polymer ?
#
loop_
_entity_poly.entity_id
_entity_poly.type
_entity_poly.pdbx_seq_one_letter_code
_entity_poly.pdbx_strand_id
1 'polypeptide(L)'
;MFKTGSADVEPYMRDILRAIAPVLNGIPNRISLSGHTDDFPYASGEKGYSNWELSADRANASRRELMVGGLDSGKVLRVVGMAATMRLSDRGPDDAVNRRISLLVLNKQAEQAILHENAESQNEPVSALEKPEVAPQ
;
A
#
# COMPACT_ATOMS: atom_id res chain seq x y z
N MET A 1 -15.53 0.98 -4.99
CA MET A 1 -15.04 0.16 -3.87
C MET A 1 -15.16 0.89 -2.54
N PHE A 2 -15.08 2.21 -2.56
CA PHE A 2 -15.21 3.09 -1.40
C PHE A 2 -16.16 4.22 -1.75
N LYS A 3 -16.76 4.84 -0.73
CA LYS A 3 -17.46 6.11 -0.92
C LYS A 3 -16.50 7.19 -1.43
N THR A 4 -17.02 8.13 -2.21
CA THR A 4 -16.23 9.25 -2.76
C THR A 4 -15.55 10.03 -1.64
N GLY A 5 -14.25 10.30 -1.76
CA GLY A 5 -13.46 11.03 -0.76
C GLY A 5 -13.28 10.35 0.60
N SER A 6 -13.75 9.10 0.76
CA SER A 6 -13.72 8.35 2.02
C SER A 6 -12.95 7.03 1.90
N ALA A 7 -12.47 6.53 3.04
CA ALA A 7 -11.93 5.19 3.24
C ALA A 7 -12.99 4.16 3.70
N ASP A 8 -14.27 4.56 3.74
CA ASP A 8 -15.38 3.67 4.04
C ASP A 8 -15.63 2.71 2.88
N VAL A 9 -15.51 1.42 3.19
CA VAL A 9 -15.68 0.32 2.23
C VAL A 9 -17.16 0.17 1.87
N GLU A 10 -17.45 0.09 0.57
CA GLU A 10 -18.80 -0.21 0.07
C GLU A 10 -19.16 -1.69 0.30
N PRO A 11 -20.45 -2.04 0.46
CA PRO A 11 -20.88 -3.41 0.76
C PRO A 11 -20.28 -4.48 -0.16
N TYR A 12 -20.29 -4.26 -1.48
CA TYR A 12 -19.73 -5.23 -2.44
C TYR A 12 -18.21 -5.43 -2.29
N MET A 13 -17.46 -4.39 -1.92
CA MET A 13 -16.02 -4.48 -1.72
C MET A 13 -15.71 -5.27 -0.44
N ARG A 14 -16.51 -5.07 0.61
CA ARG A 14 -16.45 -5.87 1.82
C ARG A 14 -16.68 -7.34 1.51
N ASP A 15 -17.70 -7.67 0.73
CA ASP A 15 -18.03 -9.04 0.37
C ASP A 15 -16.89 -9.71 -0.40
N ILE A 16 -16.30 -9.01 -1.39
CA ILE A 16 -15.14 -9.49 -2.14
C ILE A 16 -13.96 -9.78 -1.21
N LEU A 17 -13.56 -8.81 -0.38
CA LEU A 17 -12.39 -8.95 0.50
C LEU A 17 -12.58 -10.09 1.51
N ARG A 18 -13.76 -10.21 2.09
CA ARG A 18 -14.05 -11.29 3.05
C ARG A 18 -14.10 -12.66 2.39
N ALA A 19 -14.59 -12.75 1.16
CA ALA A 19 -14.64 -14.01 0.41
C ALA A 19 -13.24 -14.53 0.01
N ILE A 20 -12.30 -13.63 -0.32
CA ILE A 20 -10.94 -14.03 -0.72
C ILE A 20 -10.03 -14.34 0.47
N ALA A 21 -10.28 -13.77 1.65
CA ALA A 21 -9.47 -13.95 2.85
C ALA A 21 -9.17 -15.43 3.20
N PRO A 22 -10.16 -16.34 3.30
CA PRO A 22 -9.88 -17.74 3.62
C PRO A 22 -9.11 -18.47 2.51
N VAL A 23 -9.29 -18.08 1.24
CA VAL A 23 -8.53 -18.64 0.11
C VAL A 23 -7.06 -18.27 0.22
N LEU A 24 -6.76 -17.04 0.62
CA LEU A 24 -5.38 -16.59 0.83
C LEU A 24 -4.67 -17.34 1.96
N ASN A 25 -5.39 -17.86 2.96
CA ASN A 25 -4.81 -18.70 4.02
C ASN A 25 -4.42 -20.10 3.53
N GLY A 26 -4.92 -20.55 2.37
CA GLY A 26 -4.57 -21.86 1.80
C GLY A 26 -3.10 -21.99 1.35
N ILE A 27 -2.35 -20.89 1.36
CA ILE A 27 -0.92 -20.85 0.99
C ILE A 27 -0.11 -20.14 2.08
N PRO A 28 1.20 -20.41 2.24
CA PRO A 28 2.00 -19.79 3.31
C PRO A 28 2.42 -18.35 2.99
N ASN A 29 2.23 -17.90 1.76
CA ASN A 29 2.75 -16.63 1.27
C ASN A 29 2.18 -15.41 2.00
N ARG A 30 3.02 -14.41 2.23
CA ARG A 30 2.62 -13.09 2.72
C ARG A 30 2.11 -12.20 1.58
N ILE A 31 1.42 -11.13 1.93
CA ILE A 31 0.79 -10.20 0.99
C ILE A 31 1.25 -8.75 1.20
N SER A 32 1.35 -8.01 0.11
CA SER A 32 1.48 -6.55 0.09
C SER A 32 0.17 -5.94 -0.39
N LEU A 33 -0.36 -4.97 0.34
CA LEU A 33 -1.57 -4.23 -0.03
C LEU A 33 -1.22 -2.80 -0.41
N SER A 34 -1.66 -2.37 -1.60
CA SER A 34 -1.42 -1.01 -2.07
C SER A 34 -2.73 -0.33 -2.45
N GLY A 35 -2.93 0.90 -1.97
CA GLY A 35 -4.05 1.74 -2.34
C GLY A 35 -3.65 2.74 -3.42
N HIS A 36 -4.56 2.94 -4.37
CA HIS A 36 -4.43 3.92 -5.43
C HIS A 36 -5.70 4.79 -5.47
N THR A 37 -5.52 6.09 -5.63
CA THR A 37 -6.61 7.05 -5.76
C THR A 37 -6.56 7.68 -7.16
N ASP A 38 -7.63 8.39 -7.50
CA ASP A 38 -7.58 9.26 -8.67
C ASP A 38 -6.71 10.50 -8.41
N ASP A 39 -6.57 11.30 -9.45
CA ASP A 39 -5.78 12.51 -9.46
C ASP A 39 -6.59 13.78 -9.23
N PHE A 40 -7.84 13.66 -8.79
CA PHE A 40 -8.61 14.81 -8.37
C PHE A 40 -7.96 15.35 -7.09
N PRO A 41 -7.57 16.64 -7.07
CA PRO A 41 -7.03 17.24 -5.86
C PRO A 41 -8.05 17.11 -4.74
N TYR A 42 -7.62 16.60 -3.59
CA TYR A 42 -8.47 16.63 -2.41
C TYR A 42 -8.74 18.09 -2.03
N ALA A 43 -9.95 18.40 -1.57
CA ALA A 43 -10.39 19.79 -1.37
C ALA A 43 -9.50 20.58 -0.38
N SER A 44 -8.84 19.89 0.55
CA SER A 44 -7.89 20.47 1.52
C SER A 44 -6.46 20.67 0.97
N GLY A 45 -6.18 20.28 -0.27
CA GLY A 45 -4.85 20.36 -0.89
C GLY A 45 -3.82 19.38 -0.28
N GLU A 46 -2.56 19.51 -0.68
CA GLU A 46 -1.46 18.59 -0.29
C GLU A 46 -0.86 18.87 1.09
N LYS A 47 -1.19 20.00 1.72
CA LYS A 47 -0.69 20.36 3.06
C LYS A 47 -1.47 19.71 4.21
N GLY A 48 -2.65 19.17 3.92
CA GLY A 48 -3.51 18.48 4.87
C GLY A 48 -3.82 17.07 4.39
N TYR A 49 -5.04 16.60 4.66
CA TYR A 49 -5.48 15.31 4.14
C TYR A 49 -5.57 15.37 2.60
N SER A 50 -4.87 14.45 1.96
CA SER A 50 -4.68 14.39 0.52
C SER A 50 -4.91 12.98 -0.01
N ASN A 51 -4.61 12.79 -1.29
CA ASN A 51 -4.63 11.48 -1.93
C ASN A 51 -3.59 10.52 -1.34
N TRP A 52 -2.53 11.03 -0.69
CA TRP A 52 -1.58 10.20 0.04
C TRP A 52 -2.24 9.51 1.22
N GLU A 53 -2.86 10.28 2.12
CA GLU A 53 -3.57 9.76 3.29
C GLU A 53 -4.72 8.85 2.86
N LEU A 54 -5.53 9.30 1.89
CA LEU A 54 -6.68 8.53 1.40
C LEU A 54 -6.28 7.17 0.82
N SER A 55 -5.18 7.12 0.06
CA SER A 55 -4.71 5.87 -0.52
C SER A 55 -4.23 4.88 0.54
N ALA A 56 -3.47 5.35 1.54
CA ALA A 56 -3.01 4.52 2.65
C ALA A 56 -4.18 4.06 3.55
N ASP A 57 -5.15 4.95 3.81
CA ASP A 57 -6.33 4.64 4.62
C ASP A 57 -7.21 3.58 3.95
N ARG A 58 -7.42 3.69 2.64
CA ARG A 58 -8.18 2.69 1.86
C ARG A 58 -7.48 1.32 1.84
N ALA A 59 -6.15 1.32 1.75
CA ALA A 59 -5.37 0.08 1.83
C ALA A 59 -5.50 -0.57 3.22
N ASN A 60 -5.47 0.23 4.28
CA ASN A 60 -5.71 -0.25 5.65
C ASN A 60 -7.16 -0.66 5.92
N ALA A 61 -8.15 0.02 5.33
CA ALA A 61 -9.55 -0.38 5.40
C ALA A 61 -9.74 -1.76 4.75
N SER A 62 -9.11 -1.98 3.60
CA SER A 62 -9.10 -3.29 2.94
C SER A 62 -8.44 -4.37 3.79
N ARG A 63 -7.29 -4.04 4.42
CA ARG A 63 -6.61 -4.91 5.39
C ARG A 63 -7.53 -5.34 6.53
N ARG A 64 -8.30 -4.40 7.09
CA ARG A 64 -9.25 -4.69 8.17
C ARG A 64 -10.36 -5.62 7.71
N GLU A 65 -10.94 -5.41 6.53
CA GLU A 65 -11.97 -6.31 6.01
C GLU A 65 -11.43 -7.71 5.71
N LEU A 66 -10.18 -7.84 5.24
CA LEU A 66 -9.53 -9.14 5.09
C LEU A 66 -9.37 -9.88 6.44
N MET A 67 -8.95 -9.18 7.49
CA MET A 67 -8.86 -9.77 8.84
C MET A 67 -10.24 -10.20 9.36
N VAL A 68 -11.28 -9.39 9.14
CA VAL A 68 -12.66 -9.77 9.49
C VAL A 68 -13.12 -11.00 8.70
N GLY A 69 -12.67 -11.14 7.44
CA GLY A 69 -12.85 -12.32 6.62
C GLY A 69 -12.04 -13.55 7.06
N GLY A 70 -11.21 -13.43 8.10
CA GLY A 70 -10.43 -14.53 8.65
C GLY A 70 -8.99 -14.64 8.15
N LEU A 71 -8.44 -13.62 7.48
CA LEU A 71 -7.02 -13.63 7.08
C LEU A 71 -6.11 -13.69 8.31
N ASP A 72 -5.10 -14.58 8.31
CA ASP A 72 -4.21 -14.74 9.46
C ASP A 72 -3.38 -13.47 9.75
N SER A 73 -3.15 -13.18 11.03
CA SER A 73 -2.56 -11.92 11.51
C SER A 73 -1.15 -11.61 10.99
N GLY A 74 -0.38 -12.63 10.57
CA GLY A 74 0.97 -12.48 10.01
C GLY A 74 1.03 -12.36 8.48
N LYS A 75 -0.10 -12.53 7.78
CA LYS A 75 -0.12 -12.63 6.31
C LYS A 75 0.20 -11.31 5.65
N VAL A 76 -0.18 -10.19 6.24
CA VAL A 76 0.12 -8.87 5.67
C VAL A 76 1.54 -8.48 6.04
N LEU A 77 2.39 -8.30 5.04
CA LEU A 77 3.77 -7.84 5.22
C LEU A 77 3.85 -6.32 5.27
N ARG A 78 3.16 -5.63 4.34
CA ARG A 78 3.14 -4.17 4.27
C ARG A 78 1.86 -3.61 3.68
N VAL A 79 1.61 -2.34 3.98
CA VAL A 79 0.54 -1.51 3.41
C VAL A 79 1.18 -0.28 2.78
N VAL A 80 0.78 0.08 1.56
CA VAL A 80 1.37 1.18 0.80
C VAL A 80 0.28 2.12 0.28
N GLY A 81 0.46 3.42 0.46
CA GLY A 81 -0.34 4.45 -0.19
C GLY A 81 0.41 5.00 -1.41
N MET A 82 -0.17 4.89 -2.60
CA MET A 82 0.45 5.36 -3.86
C MET A 82 -0.16 6.66 -4.38
N ALA A 83 -1.17 7.21 -3.70
CA ALA A 83 -1.95 8.35 -4.19
C ALA A 83 -2.34 8.18 -5.67
N ALA A 84 -2.12 9.22 -6.47
CA ALA A 84 -2.33 9.26 -7.92
C ALA A 84 -1.02 9.10 -8.72
N THR A 85 0.04 8.54 -8.13
CA THR A 85 1.37 8.46 -8.80
C THR A 85 1.45 7.35 -9.84
N MET A 86 0.64 6.30 -9.70
CA MET A 86 0.62 5.12 -10.57
C MET A 86 -0.66 5.08 -11.43
N ARG A 87 -0.85 6.12 -12.24
CA ARG A 87 -2.01 6.24 -13.15
C ARG A 87 -1.88 5.27 -14.31
N LEU A 88 -3.00 4.63 -14.66
CA LEU A 88 -3.09 3.70 -15.79
C LEU A 88 -3.83 4.33 -16.96
N SER A 89 -4.70 5.31 -16.70
CA SER A 89 -5.37 6.09 -17.73
C SER A 89 -5.30 7.58 -17.39
N ASP A 90 -5.33 8.41 -18.43
CA ASP A 90 -5.57 9.84 -18.28
C ASP A 90 -7.00 10.13 -17.80
N ARG A 91 -7.25 11.40 -17.47
CA ARG A 91 -8.58 11.86 -17.06
C ARG A 91 -9.60 11.64 -18.17
N GLY A 92 -10.74 11.10 -17.81
CA GLY A 92 -11.83 10.81 -18.74
C GLY A 92 -12.79 9.76 -18.20
N PRO A 93 -13.71 9.26 -19.06
CA PRO A 93 -14.71 8.26 -18.67
C PRO A 93 -14.10 6.98 -18.04
N ASP A 94 -12.87 6.63 -18.43
CA ASP A 94 -12.19 5.40 -18.00
C ASP A 94 -11.31 5.59 -16.76
N ASP A 95 -11.31 6.78 -16.12
CA ASP A 95 -10.44 7.11 -14.99
C ASP A 95 -10.68 6.26 -13.73
N ALA A 96 -11.79 5.52 -13.69
CA ALA A 96 -12.15 4.65 -12.58
C ALA A 96 -11.10 3.58 -12.30
N VAL A 97 -10.32 3.19 -13.31
CA VAL A 97 -9.20 2.23 -13.16
C VAL A 97 -8.07 2.74 -12.25
N ASN A 98 -7.95 4.07 -12.08
CA ASN A 98 -6.97 4.67 -11.18
C ASN A 98 -7.35 4.46 -9.70
N ARG A 99 -8.64 4.33 -9.39
CA ARG A 99 -9.17 4.09 -8.02
C ARG A 99 -9.23 2.59 -7.71
N ARG A 100 -8.08 1.98 -7.39
CA ARG A 100 -7.96 0.52 -7.17
C ARG A 100 -7.23 0.17 -5.88
N ILE A 101 -7.50 -1.05 -5.40
CA ILE A 101 -6.71 -1.72 -4.37
C ILE A 101 -5.96 -2.87 -5.04
N SER A 102 -4.64 -2.89 -4.89
CA SER A 102 -3.79 -3.95 -5.39
C SER A 102 -3.41 -4.86 -4.23
N LEU A 103 -3.72 -6.16 -4.34
CA LEU A 103 -3.30 -7.20 -3.41
C LEU A 103 -2.29 -8.10 -4.11
N LEU A 104 -1.03 -8.02 -3.70
CA LEU A 104 0.04 -8.84 -4.25
C LEU A 104 0.38 -9.97 -3.29
N VAL A 105 0.21 -11.21 -3.74
CA VAL A 105 0.72 -12.40 -3.04
C VAL A 105 2.20 -12.55 -3.38
N LEU A 106 3.05 -12.46 -2.37
CA LEU A 106 4.49 -12.39 -2.55
C LEU A 106 5.07 -13.79 -2.74
N ASN A 107 5.93 -13.96 -3.74
CA ASN A 107 6.83 -15.10 -3.76
C ASN A 107 7.98 -14.90 -2.74
N LYS A 108 8.76 -15.94 -2.47
CA LYS A 108 9.86 -15.88 -1.50
C LYS A 108 10.87 -14.78 -1.81
N GLN A 109 11.21 -14.57 -3.09
CA GLN A 109 12.21 -13.57 -3.49
C GLN A 109 11.73 -12.15 -3.19
N ALA A 110 10.49 -11.83 -3.56
CA ALA A 110 9.89 -10.53 -3.31
C ALA A 110 9.71 -10.25 -1.80
N GLU A 111 9.29 -11.25 -1.02
CA GLU A 111 9.21 -11.15 0.43
C GLU A 111 10.57 -10.83 1.05
N GLN A 112 11.63 -11.58 0.67
CA GLN A 112 12.97 -11.36 1.19
C GLN A 112 13.52 -9.99 0.79
N ALA A 113 13.30 -9.55 -0.45
CA ALA A 113 13.73 -8.22 -0.89
C ALA A 113 13.14 -7.11 -0.02
N ILE A 114 11.83 -7.18 0.28
CA ILE A 114 11.15 -6.22 1.17
C ILE A 114 11.73 -6.28 2.59
N LEU A 115 11.98 -7.48 3.12
CA LEU A 115 12.55 -7.63 4.47
C LEU A 115 13.97 -7.07 4.57
N HIS A 116 14.81 -7.27 3.54
CA HIS A 116 16.17 -6.73 3.51
C HIS A 116 16.17 -5.21 3.40
N GLU A 117 15.30 -4.63 2.56
CA GLU A 117 15.14 -3.17 2.42
C GLU A 117 14.77 -2.50 3.74
N ASN A 118 13.99 -3.16 4.60
CA ASN A 118 13.52 -2.61 5.88
C ASN A 118 14.42 -2.97 7.07
N ALA A 119 15.48 -3.76 6.89
CA ALA A 119 16.39 -4.12 7.96
C ALA A 119 17.39 -2.98 8.21
N GLU A 120 17.43 -2.44 9.44
CA GLU A 120 18.28 -1.31 9.85
C GLU A 120 19.79 -1.53 9.62
N SER A 121 20.22 -2.78 9.46
CA SER A 121 21.63 -3.19 9.40
C SER A 121 22.43 -2.68 8.19
N GLN A 122 21.81 -1.95 7.26
CA GLN A 122 22.47 -1.39 6.07
C GLN A 122 22.35 0.14 5.96
N ASN A 123 21.67 0.81 6.89
CA ASN A 123 21.68 2.27 6.93
C ASN A 123 22.95 2.73 7.64
N GLU A 124 23.99 3.05 6.87
CA GLU A 124 25.10 3.86 7.36
C GLU A 124 24.52 5.14 7.99
N PRO A 125 24.84 5.46 9.26
CA PRO A 125 24.37 6.69 9.86
C PRO A 125 24.85 7.86 9.00
N VAL A 126 23.98 8.85 8.75
CA VAL A 126 24.31 10.03 7.92
C VAL A 126 25.61 10.70 8.39
N SER A 127 25.92 10.63 9.69
CA SER A 127 27.18 11.09 10.29
C SER A 127 28.45 10.38 9.76
N ALA A 128 28.36 9.15 9.27
CA ALA A 128 29.47 8.44 8.62
C ALA A 128 29.81 9.01 7.24
N LEU A 129 28.84 9.64 6.56
CA LEU A 129 29.01 10.27 5.24
C LEU A 129 29.57 11.71 5.33
N GLU A 130 29.59 12.31 6.52
CA GLU A 130 30.05 13.68 6.74
C GLU A 130 31.55 13.80 7.05
N LYS A 131 32.29 12.70 7.19
CA LYS A 131 33.75 12.76 7.40
C LYS A 131 34.43 13.00 6.05
N PRO A 132 35.09 14.15 5.83
CA PRO A 132 35.89 14.33 4.63
C PRO A 132 37.04 13.32 4.66
N GLU A 133 37.19 12.57 3.57
CA GLU A 133 38.32 11.69 3.31
C GLU A 133 39.61 12.53 3.37
N VAL A 134 40.35 12.43 4.47
CA VAL A 134 41.66 13.08 4.60
C VAL A 134 42.61 12.35 3.66
N ALA A 135 42.89 12.96 2.52
CA ALA A 135 43.82 12.42 1.53
C ALA A 135 45.20 12.17 2.16
N PRO A 136 45.84 11.01 1.89
CA PRO A 136 47.16 10.73 2.41
C PRO A 136 48.21 11.62 1.72
N GLN A 137 49.11 12.22 2.51
CA GLN A 137 50.35 12.87 2.06
C GLN A 137 51.48 11.85 1.95
#